data_AF-A0A5B7DXE6-F1
#
_entry.id   AF-A0A5B7DXE6-F1
#
_cell.length_a   1.000
_cell.length_b   1.000
_cell.length_c   1.000
_cell.angle_alpha   90.00
_cell.angle_beta   90.00
_cell.angle_gamma   90.00
#
_symmetry.space_group_name_H-M   'P 1'
#
loop_
_entity.id
_entity.type
_entity.pdbx_description
1 polymer ?
#
loop_
_entity_poly.entity_id
_entity_poly.type
_entity_poly.pdbx_seq_one_letter_code
_entity_poly.pdbx_strand_id
1 'polypeptide(L)'
;MTAVVVATITITLTLLVTVAAGMVAGEEADWAMSDITFSPEREQYVDFSRTFVYDASELVTPRAKPLPRWTSPTRPFQWEVWLAVVMAVAAAGPFLCVLARICTDTYLSRVTWFHHLGNSILFIIQPVLQRGGDKDIVIAPGRMFFGFWLVFSMIVGISYSSSLTSFLIMPGLQKPIENLQQLVTSDIGWAKVYFGGVQSALLDQAHDPDLIALREGVQWRDSLSGILQEVVEGQLATWDNGITTRLLVASKFTDTAGQPLVHFPNFHLLQERIAWPLQQHAPYKRRLDQLIDQVVGAGLMEKWLEVSR
;
A
#
# COMPACT_ATOMS: atom_id res chain seq x y z
N MET A 1 27.23 -0.75 17.08
CA MET A 1 28.46 -0.97 16.28
C MET A 1 28.18 -1.67 14.96
N THR A 2 27.27 -2.64 14.91
CA THR A 2 26.82 -3.35 13.69
C THR A 2 26.13 -2.46 12.64
N ALA A 3 25.31 -1.47 13.05
CA ALA A 3 24.64 -0.57 12.12
C ALA A 3 25.59 0.34 11.32
N VAL A 4 26.69 0.80 11.96
CA VAL A 4 27.74 1.59 11.31
C VAL A 4 28.48 0.72 10.30
N VAL A 5 28.88 -0.49 10.69
CA VAL A 5 29.60 -1.43 9.82
C VAL A 5 28.80 -1.79 8.56
N VAL A 6 27.48 -2.01 8.65
CA VAL A 6 26.67 -2.37 7.47
C VAL A 6 26.33 -1.17 6.57
N ALA A 7 26.15 0.04 7.13
CA ALA A 7 25.99 1.26 6.32
C ALA A 7 27.28 1.60 5.57
N THR A 8 28.44 1.43 6.21
CA THR A 8 29.74 1.48 5.54
C THR A 8 29.78 0.41 4.43
N ILE A 9 29.43 -0.85 4.69
CA ILE A 9 29.43 -1.92 3.66
C ILE A 9 28.55 -1.58 2.46
N THR A 10 27.37 -0.98 2.64
CA THR A 10 26.44 -0.69 1.52
C THR A 10 26.93 0.50 0.67
N ILE A 11 27.38 1.59 1.32
CA ILE A 11 27.98 2.74 0.63
C ILE A 11 29.29 2.33 -0.05
N THR A 12 30.07 1.45 0.58
CA THR A 12 31.31 0.91 0.00
C THR A 12 31.01 -0.02 -1.17
N LEU A 13 29.96 -0.86 -1.12
CA LEU A 13 29.61 -1.78 -2.22
C LEU A 13 29.21 -1.03 -3.50
N THR A 14 28.40 0.03 -3.41
CA THR A 14 27.91 0.75 -4.59
C THR A 14 28.98 1.68 -5.20
N LEU A 15 29.84 2.29 -4.38
CA LEU A 15 31.06 2.98 -4.86
C LEU A 15 32.07 1.98 -5.46
N LEU A 16 32.20 0.79 -4.88
CA LEU A 16 33.04 -0.29 -5.40
C LEU A 16 32.59 -0.76 -6.78
N VAL A 17 31.29 -0.78 -7.11
CA VAL A 17 30.78 -1.22 -8.42
C VAL A 17 31.34 -0.37 -9.57
N THR A 18 31.25 0.95 -9.45
CA THR A 18 31.72 1.87 -10.50
C THR A 18 33.24 1.96 -10.52
N VAL A 19 33.87 1.99 -9.34
CA VAL A 19 35.34 1.94 -9.23
C VAL A 19 35.88 0.64 -9.81
N ALA A 20 35.24 -0.50 -9.55
CA ALA A 20 35.67 -1.79 -10.08
C ALA A 20 35.48 -1.88 -11.60
N ALA A 21 34.36 -1.38 -12.14
CA ALA A 21 34.19 -1.28 -13.59
C ALA A 21 35.24 -0.34 -14.23
N GLY A 22 35.56 0.77 -13.57
CA GLY A 22 36.61 1.70 -13.98
C GLY A 22 38.01 1.11 -13.91
N MET A 23 38.32 0.32 -12.88
CA MET A 23 39.59 -0.42 -12.75
C MET A 23 39.75 -1.46 -13.85
N VAL A 24 38.67 -2.15 -14.23
CA VAL A 24 38.70 -3.09 -15.37
C VAL A 24 38.90 -2.34 -16.69
N ALA A 25 38.22 -1.20 -16.87
CA ALA A 25 38.39 -0.35 -18.06
C ALA A 25 39.79 0.28 -18.15
N GLY A 26 40.41 0.59 -17.00
CA GLY A 26 41.77 1.13 -16.90
C GLY A 26 42.87 0.06 -16.91
N GLU A 27 42.54 -1.21 -17.17
CA GLU A 27 43.48 -2.35 -17.15
C GLU A 27 44.18 -2.57 -15.78
N GLU A 28 43.66 -2.00 -14.70
CA GLU A 28 44.16 -2.21 -13.32
C GLU A 28 43.64 -3.52 -12.70
N ALA A 29 42.54 -4.05 -13.23
CA ALA A 29 41.94 -5.33 -12.84
C ALA A 29 41.55 -6.16 -14.06
N ASP A 30 41.69 -7.48 -13.99
CA ASP A 30 41.36 -8.40 -15.10
C ASP A 30 39.84 -8.58 -15.29
N TRP A 31 39.10 -8.59 -14.17
CA TRP A 31 37.64 -8.72 -14.14
C TRP A 31 37.09 -8.22 -12.80
N ALA A 32 35.80 -7.87 -12.77
CA ALA A 32 35.11 -7.50 -11.54
C ALA A 32 33.86 -8.36 -11.32
N MET A 33 33.75 -8.94 -10.13
CA MET A 33 32.58 -9.69 -9.70
C MET A 33 31.76 -8.83 -8.73
N SER A 34 30.65 -8.26 -9.22
CA SER A 34 29.72 -7.44 -8.43
C SER A 34 28.35 -7.34 -9.12
N ASP A 35 27.39 -6.69 -8.47
CA ASP A 35 26.09 -6.31 -9.04
C ASP A 35 26.26 -5.15 -10.04
N ILE A 36 26.80 -5.47 -11.22
CA ILE A 36 27.03 -4.51 -12.30
C ILE A 36 26.00 -4.74 -13.40
N THR A 37 25.15 -3.74 -13.61
CA THR A 37 24.22 -3.71 -14.73
C THR A 37 24.96 -3.50 -16.05
N PHE A 38 24.68 -4.38 -17.01
CA PHE A 38 25.09 -4.26 -18.40
C PHE A 38 24.49 -3.01 -19.04
N SER A 39 25.32 -2.23 -19.73
CA SER A 39 24.87 -1.12 -20.59
C SER A 39 25.71 -1.12 -21.87
N PRO A 40 25.11 -0.86 -23.04
CA PRO A 40 25.85 -0.70 -24.30
C PRO A 40 26.94 0.37 -24.23
N GLU A 41 26.74 1.41 -23.43
CA GLU A 41 27.72 2.49 -23.24
C GLU A 41 28.98 1.99 -22.52
N ARG A 42 28.81 1.06 -21.56
CA ARG A 42 29.92 0.45 -20.82
C ARG A 42 30.64 -0.60 -21.67
N GLU A 43 29.91 -1.32 -22.52
CA GLU A 43 30.45 -2.35 -23.41
C GLU A 43 31.49 -1.79 -24.41
N GLN A 44 31.48 -0.47 -24.66
CA GLN A 44 32.51 0.20 -25.47
C GLN A 44 33.91 0.16 -24.84
N TYR A 45 33.98 0.09 -23.51
CA TYR A 45 35.22 0.18 -22.73
C TYR A 45 35.62 -1.15 -22.08
N VAL A 46 34.67 -2.04 -21.83
CA VAL A 46 34.89 -3.36 -21.20
C VAL A 46 34.08 -4.44 -21.90
N ASP A 47 34.60 -5.67 -21.90
CA ASP A 47 33.83 -6.83 -22.34
C ASP A 47 32.93 -7.33 -21.21
N PHE A 48 31.69 -7.72 -21.48
CA PHE A 48 30.84 -8.36 -20.47
C PHE A 48 30.80 -9.87 -20.61
N SER A 49 30.71 -10.57 -19.48
CA SER A 49 30.34 -11.99 -19.44
C SER A 49 28.91 -12.21 -19.93
N ARG A 50 28.53 -13.47 -20.15
CA ARG A 50 27.11 -13.82 -20.27
C ARG A 50 26.31 -13.33 -19.06
N THR A 51 25.11 -12.83 -19.33
CA THR A 51 24.15 -12.43 -18.30
C THR A 51 23.73 -13.68 -17.53
N PHE A 52 23.92 -13.64 -16.21
CA PHE A 52 23.59 -14.77 -15.33
C PHE A 52 22.39 -14.48 -14.43
N VAL A 53 22.02 -13.21 -14.24
CA VAL A 53 20.81 -12.79 -13.52
C VAL A 53 20.11 -11.69 -14.29
N TYR A 54 18.78 -11.84 -14.41
CA TYR A 54 17.88 -10.78 -14.84
C TYR A 54 17.22 -10.22 -13.60
N ASP A 55 17.50 -8.95 -13.29
CA ASP A 55 16.82 -8.23 -12.22
C ASP A 55 15.83 -7.24 -12.84
N ALA A 56 14.95 -6.70 -12.01
CA ALA A 56 14.09 -5.59 -12.40
C ALA A 56 14.16 -4.51 -11.33
N SER A 57 14.16 -3.24 -11.75
CA SER A 57 13.96 -2.15 -10.81
C SER A 57 12.54 -2.23 -10.27
N GLU A 58 12.41 -2.45 -8.97
CA GLU A 58 11.12 -2.55 -8.29
C GLU A 58 10.79 -1.24 -7.60
N LEU A 59 9.53 -0.83 -7.68
CA LEU A 59 9.04 0.28 -6.88
C LEU A 59 8.94 -0.17 -5.42
N VAL A 60 9.27 0.71 -4.49
CA VAL A 60 9.11 0.51 -3.05
C VAL A 60 8.31 1.67 -2.50
N THR A 61 7.18 1.33 -1.92
CA THR A 61 6.20 2.27 -1.40
C THR A 61 6.00 2.09 0.09
N PRO A 62 5.52 3.12 0.80
CA PRO A 62 5.13 2.97 2.19
C PRO A 62 4.08 1.87 2.36
N ARG A 63 4.18 1.12 3.46
CA ARG A 63 3.15 0.15 3.81
C ARG A 63 1.81 0.86 4.03
N ALA A 64 0.73 0.26 3.53
CA ALA A 64 -0.61 0.77 3.74
C ALA A 64 -0.88 0.98 5.24
N LYS A 65 -1.18 2.23 5.61
CA LYS A 65 -1.52 2.57 7.00
C LYS A 65 -2.96 2.11 7.29
N PRO A 66 -3.25 1.66 8.53
CA PRO A 66 -4.62 1.40 8.93
C PRO A 66 -5.43 2.69 8.81
N LEU A 67 -6.68 2.57 8.35
CA LEU A 67 -7.53 3.72 8.14
C LEU A 67 -7.77 4.49 9.46
N PRO A 68 -7.93 5.83 9.42
CA PRO A 68 -8.09 6.64 10.61
C PRO A 68 -9.30 6.21 11.44
N ARG A 69 -9.08 5.98 12.74
CA ARG A 69 -10.12 5.48 13.67
C ARG A 69 -11.34 6.40 13.78
N TRP A 70 -11.20 7.70 13.55
CA TRP A 70 -12.33 8.66 13.60
C TRP A 70 -13.35 8.45 12.49
N THR A 71 -12.97 7.82 11.37
CA THR A 71 -13.90 7.48 10.28
C THR A 71 -14.71 6.21 10.55
N SER A 72 -14.38 5.47 11.62
CA SER A 72 -15.04 4.19 11.95
C SER A 72 -16.54 4.26 12.18
N PRO A 73 -17.16 5.34 12.72
CA PRO A 73 -18.59 5.36 13.00
C PRO A 73 -19.51 5.39 11.78
N THR A 74 -19.06 5.94 10.63
CA THR A 74 -19.91 6.06 9.43
C THR A 74 -19.80 4.87 8.48
N ARG A 75 -18.75 4.05 8.63
CA ARG A 75 -18.44 2.87 7.81
C ARG A 75 -19.31 1.62 7.97
N PRO A 76 -19.95 1.34 9.12
CA PRO A 76 -20.73 0.12 9.31
C PRO A 76 -21.81 -0.09 8.26
N PHE A 77 -22.33 1.00 7.70
CA PHE A 77 -23.36 1.00 6.68
C PHE A 77 -22.92 1.79 5.46
N GLN A 78 -23.30 1.30 4.28
CA GLN A 78 -23.17 2.05 3.04
C GLN A 78 -24.15 3.25 3.06
N TRP A 79 -23.87 4.24 2.22
CA TRP A 79 -24.67 5.46 2.12
C TRP A 79 -26.16 5.18 1.82
N GLU A 80 -26.43 4.16 1.01
CA GLU A 80 -27.77 3.71 0.63
C GLU A 80 -28.56 3.24 1.85
N VAL A 81 -27.90 2.53 2.77
CA VAL A 81 -28.52 2.05 4.01
C VAL A 81 -28.76 3.21 4.98
N TRP A 82 -27.81 4.14 5.09
CA TRP A 82 -27.99 5.37 5.88
C TRP A 82 -29.21 6.17 5.41
N LEU A 83 -29.35 6.37 4.10
CA LEU A 83 -30.51 6.99 3.50
C LEU A 83 -31.79 6.22 3.84
N ALA A 84 -31.80 4.90 3.68
CA ALA A 84 -32.97 4.08 3.96
C ALA A 84 -33.42 4.20 5.43
N VAL A 85 -32.48 4.22 6.38
CA VAL A 85 -32.79 4.40 7.81
C VAL A 85 -33.36 5.79 8.07
N VAL A 86 -32.76 6.85 7.54
CA VAL A 86 -33.25 8.23 7.70
C VAL A 86 -34.66 8.37 7.12
N MET A 87 -34.89 7.84 5.92
CA MET A 87 -36.21 7.85 5.27
C MET A 87 -37.24 7.04 6.06
N ALA A 88 -36.86 5.88 6.61
CA ALA A 88 -37.74 5.08 7.45
C ALA A 88 -38.16 5.82 8.72
N VAL A 89 -37.23 6.50 9.40
CA VAL A 89 -37.52 7.33 10.59
C VAL A 89 -38.41 8.53 10.22
N ALA A 90 -38.09 9.21 9.12
CA ALA A 90 -38.84 10.34 8.62
C ALA A 90 -40.28 9.96 8.21
N ALA A 91 -40.51 8.73 7.75
CA ALA A 91 -41.84 8.21 7.41
C ALA A 91 -42.62 7.68 8.62
N ALA A 92 -41.94 7.02 9.56
CA ALA A 92 -42.56 6.37 10.71
C ALA A 92 -43.20 7.36 11.70
N GLY A 93 -42.61 8.54 11.91
CA GLY A 93 -43.16 9.60 12.76
C GLY A 93 -44.50 10.16 12.26
N PRO A 94 -44.60 10.64 11.01
CA PRO A 94 -45.86 11.03 10.38
C PRO A 94 -46.88 9.89 10.36
N PHE A 95 -46.46 8.66 10.06
CA PHE A 95 -47.34 7.50 10.04
C PHE A 95 -47.98 7.26 11.42
N LEU A 96 -47.19 7.30 12.50
CA LEU A 96 -47.70 7.20 13.86
C LEU A 96 -48.66 8.35 14.22
N CYS A 97 -48.35 9.58 13.79
CA CYS A 97 -49.20 10.76 13.99
C CYS A 97 -50.56 10.60 13.29
N VAL A 98 -50.57 10.13 12.04
CA VAL A 98 -51.79 9.87 11.27
C VAL A 98 -52.60 8.74 11.90
N LEU A 99 -51.95 7.64 12.28
CA LEU A 99 -52.60 6.54 12.99
C LEU A 99 -53.25 6.99 14.30
N ALA A 100 -52.55 7.81 15.08
CA ALA A 100 -53.08 8.40 16.30
C ALA A 100 -54.33 9.24 16.00
N ARG A 101 -54.32 10.09 14.96
CA ARG A 101 -55.48 10.92 14.62
C ARG A 101 -56.69 10.13 14.11
N ILE A 102 -56.47 9.08 13.32
CA ILE A 102 -57.56 8.28 12.73
C ILE A 102 -58.20 7.35 13.77
N CYS A 103 -57.39 6.75 14.64
CA CYS A 103 -57.84 5.70 15.56
C CYS A 103 -58.25 6.23 16.95
N THR A 104 -58.26 7.56 17.16
CA THR A 104 -58.69 8.14 18.44
C THR A 104 -60.19 8.40 18.44
N ASP A 105 -60.94 7.55 19.14
CA ASP A 105 -62.23 7.95 19.68
C ASP A 105 -62.01 9.00 20.77
N THR A 106 -62.84 10.04 20.75
CA THR A 106 -62.71 11.38 21.35
C THR A 106 -62.41 11.46 22.87
N TYR A 107 -62.19 10.35 23.57
CA TYR A 107 -62.18 10.26 25.04
C TYR A 107 -60.83 9.92 25.69
N LEU A 108 -59.75 9.71 24.93
CA LEU A 108 -58.42 9.36 25.49
C LEU A 108 -57.43 10.53 25.42
N SER A 109 -57.38 11.33 26.47
CA SER A 109 -56.41 12.42 26.68
C SER A 109 -54.94 11.96 26.69
N ARG A 110 -54.66 10.66 26.78
CA ARG A 110 -53.30 10.10 26.65
C ARG A 110 -52.78 10.02 25.21
N VAL A 111 -53.66 10.03 24.21
CA VAL A 111 -53.26 9.87 22.79
C VAL A 111 -52.96 11.22 22.13
N THR A 112 -53.50 12.32 22.67
CA THR A 112 -53.36 13.67 22.13
C THR A 112 -51.90 14.14 22.05
N TRP A 113 -51.00 13.60 22.88
CA TRP A 113 -49.57 13.89 22.83
C TRP A 113 -48.94 13.51 21.48
N PHE A 114 -49.39 12.43 20.85
CA PHE A 114 -48.92 11.94 19.55
C PHE A 114 -49.53 12.69 18.35
N HIS A 115 -50.51 13.59 18.56
CA HIS A 115 -51.10 14.38 17.48
C HIS A 115 -50.14 15.45 16.94
N HIS A 116 -49.14 15.85 17.74
CA HIS A 116 -48.07 16.73 17.32
C HIS A 116 -46.99 15.91 16.60
N LEU A 117 -46.69 16.30 15.36
CA LEU A 117 -45.72 15.60 14.51
C LEU A 117 -44.34 15.47 15.19
N GLY A 118 -43.87 16.54 15.83
CA GLY A 118 -42.58 16.54 16.54
C GLY A 118 -42.52 15.50 17.66
N ASN A 119 -43.59 15.35 18.44
CA ASN A 119 -43.66 14.37 19.53
C ASN A 119 -43.64 12.93 19.00
N SER A 120 -44.37 12.67 17.91
CA SER A 120 -44.37 11.35 17.26
C SER A 120 -43.03 10.99 16.64
N ILE A 121 -42.33 11.96 16.02
CA ILE A 121 -40.97 11.76 15.52
C ILE A 121 -39.99 11.49 16.67
N LEU A 122 -40.04 12.29 17.75
CA LEU A 122 -39.20 12.09 18.92
C LEU A 122 -39.41 10.71 19.55
N PHE A 123 -40.65 10.25 19.63
CA PHE A 123 -40.99 8.92 20.13
C PHE A 123 -40.44 7.80 19.25
N ILE A 124 -40.50 7.95 17.93
CA ILE A 124 -39.99 6.97 16.95
C ILE A 124 -38.46 6.90 16.93
N ILE A 125 -37.77 8.01 17.21
CA ILE A 125 -36.30 8.07 17.30
C ILE A 125 -35.77 7.36 18.55
N GLN A 126 -36.51 7.36 19.66
CA GLN A 126 -36.05 6.77 20.94
C GLN A 126 -35.60 5.30 20.83
N PRO A 127 -36.39 4.38 20.25
CA PRO A 127 -35.96 2.99 20.02
C PRO A 127 -34.72 2.85 19.12
N VAL A 128 -34.57 3.71 18.11
CA VAL A 128 -33.40 3.71 17.21
C VAL A 128 -32.13 4.08 17.97
N LEU A 129 -32.25 4.98 18.95
CA LEU A 129 -31.17 5.31 19.88
C LEU A 129 -31.02 4.29 21.01
N GLN A 130 -31.77 3.18 20.98
CA GLN A 130 -31.83 2.16 22.03
C GLN A 130 -32.21 2.74 23.41
N ARG A 131 -33.00 3.81 23.42
CA ARG A 131 -33.53 4.45 24.64
C ARG A 131 -35.00 4.10 24.81
N GLY A 132 -35.39 3.76 26.03
CA GLY A 132 -36.80 3.67 26.41
C GLY A 132 -37.41 5.05 26.59
N GLY A 133 -38.72 5.15 26.39
CA GLY A 133 -39.51 6.35 26.67
C GLY A 133 -40.62 6.06 27.68
N ASP A 134 -41.02 7.07 28.46
CA ASP A 134 -42.06 6.95 29.49
C ASP A 134 -43.50 7.01 28.94
N LYS A 135 -43.66 7.08 27.62
CA LYS A 135 -44.96 7.25 26.96
C LYS A 135 -45.39 5.93 26.30
N ASP A 136 -46.59 5.48 26.65
CA ASP A 136 -47.16 4.26 26.06
C ASP A 136 -48.19 4.57 24.98
N ILE A 137 -48.20 3.76 23.92
CA ILE A 137 -49.25 3.77 22.91
C ILE A 137 -50.39 2.87 23.40
N VAL A 138 -51.57 3.46 23.60
CA VAL A 138 -52.75 2.75 24.12
C VAL A 138 -53.56 2.07 23.00
N ILE A 139 -53.46 2.57 21.75
CA ILE A 139 -54.28 2.12 20.62
C ILE A 139 -53.74 0.82 20.01
N ALA A 140 -54.59 -0.18 19.75
CA ALA A 140 -54.18 -1.51 19.28
C ALA A 140 -53.40 -1.49 17.93
N PRO A 141 -53.84 -0.83 16.84
CA PRO A 141 -53.04 -0.68 15.62
C PRO A 141 -51.70 0.02 15.85
N GLY A 142 -51.66 1.03 16.73
CA GLY A 142 -50.43 1.76 17.08
C GLY A 142 -49.43 0.87 17.83
N ARG A 143 -49.91 -0.02 18.71
CA ARG A 143 -49.08 -1.01 19.41
C ARG A 143 -48.49 -2.04 18.46
N MET A 144 -49.25 -2.50 17.48
CA MET A 144 -48.76 -3.45 16.47
C MET A 144 -47.70 -2.82 15.58
N PHE A 145 -47.94 -1.60 15.08
CA PHE A 145 -46.94 -0.83 14.33
C PHE A 145 -45.67 -0.59 15.16
N PHE A 146 -45.83 -0.15 16.41
CA PHE A 146 -44.68 0.08 17.29
C PHE A 146 -43.91 -1.21 17.60
N GLY A 147 -44.59 -2.36 17.72
CA GLY A 147 -43.93 -3.65 17.85
C GLY A 147 -43.02 -3.98 16.67
N PHE A 148 -43.49 -3.79 15.44
CA PHE A 148 -42.66 -3.94 14.24
C PHE A 148 -41.52 -2.91 14.20
N TRP A 149 -41.78 -1.67 14.60
CA TRP A 149 -40.77 -0.62 14.69
C TRP A 149 -39.67 -0.96 15.71
N LEU A 150 -40.02 -1.54 16.85
CA LEU A 150 -39.07 -2.01 17.86
C LEU A 150 -38.15 -3.08 17.29
N VAL A 151 -38.70 -4.08 16.60
CA VAL A 151 -37.90 -5.14 15.94
C VAL A 151 -36.98 -4.54 14.89
N PHE A 152 -37.48 -3.63 14.05
CA PHE A 152 -36.67 -2.91 13.07
C PHE A 152 -35.50 -2.16 13.73
N SER A 153 -35.78 -1.36 14.76
CA SER A 153 -34.76 -0.59 15.48
C SER A 153 -33.71 -1.48 16.15
N MET A 154 -34.12 -2.63 16.69
CA MET A 154 -33.22 -3.63 17.27
C MET A 154 -32.30 -4.25 16.21
N ILE A 155 -32.84 -4.64 15.05
CA ILE A 155 -32.05 -5.21 13.95
C ILE A 155 -31.00 -4.20 13.45
N VAL A 156 -31.39 -2.95 13.23
CA VAL A 156 -30.48 -1.89 12.79
C VAL A 156 -29.40 -1.64 13.85
N GLY A 157 -29.78 -1.56 15.12
CA GLY A 157 -28.86 -1.34 16.23
C GLY A 157 -27.82 -2.46 16.40
N ILE A 158 -28.26 -3.72 16.36
CA ILE A 158 -27.36 -4.88 16.47
C ILE A 158 -26.43 -4.95 15.26
N SER A 159 -26.96 -4.73 14.05
CA SER A 159 -26.16 -4.77 12.82
C SER A 159 -25.09 -3.68 12.81
N TYR A 160 -25.45 -2.46 13.25
CA TYR A 160 -24.51 -1.36 13.37
C TYR A 160 -23.38 -1.69 14.37
N SER A 161 -23.74 -2.16 15.57
CA SER A 161 -22.76 -2.51 16.61
C SER A 161 -21.84 -3.65 16.16
N SER A 162 -22.39 -4.70 15.52
CA SER A 162 -21.61 -5.84 15.04
C SER A 162 -20.61 -5.43 13.94
N SER A 163 -21.07 -4.69 12.94
CA SER A 163 -20.20 -4.18 11.88
C SER A 163 -19.14 -3.21 12.43
N LEU A 164 -19.51 -2.33 13.36
CA LEU A 164 -18.57 -1.43 14.02
C LEU A 164 -17.49 -2.21 14.79
N THR A 165 -17.88 -3.23 15.55
CA THR A 165 -16.92 -4.11 16.25
C THR A 165 -15.97 -4.78 15.27
N SER A 166 -16.46 -5.28 14.13
CA SER A 166 -15.61 -5.87 13.09
C SER A 166 -14.57 -4.86 12.57
N PHE A 167 -14.98 -3.61 12.31
CA PHE A 167 -14.06 -2.55 11.86
C PHE A 167 -13.07 -2.10 12.95
N LEU A 168 -13.43 -2.20 14.22
CA LEU A 168 -12.53 -1.88 15.33
C LEU A 168 -11.49 -2.98 15.58
N ILE A 169 -11.84 -4.25 15.32
CA ILE A 169 -10.90 -5.39 15.41
C ILE A 169 -9.96 -5.37 14.21
N MET A 170 -10.48 -5.18 13.00
CA MET A 170 -9.69 -5.10 11.77
C MET A 170 -9.95 -3.75 11.08
N PRO A 171 -9.19 -2.70 11.44
CA PRO A 171 -9.26 -1.45 10.72
C PRO A 171 -8.74 -1.73 9.32
N GLY A 172 -9.61 -1.66 8.32
CA GLY A 172 -9.21 -1.83 6.93
C GLY A 172 -7.97 -0.98 6.60
N LEU A 173 -7.15 -1.47 5.68
CA LEU A 173 -5.94 -0.78 5.25
C LEU A 173 -6.29 0.26 4.18
N GLN A 174 -5.54 1.37 4.14
CA GLN A 174 -5.58 2.26 2.97
C GLN A 174 -5.16 1.50 1.72
N LYS A 175 -5.68 1.89 0.55
CA LYS A 175 -5.28 1.25 -0.70
C LYS A 175 -3.80 1.56 -0.95
N PRO A 176 -2.91 0.54 -1.05
CA PRO A 176 -1.50 0.79 -1.34
C PRO A 176 -1.33 1.31 -2.77
N ILE A 177 -0.21 1.96 -3.03
CA ILE A 177 0.20 2.36 -4.38
C ILE A 177 0.68 1.11 -5.11
N GLU A 178 0.02 0.76 -6.21
CA GLU A 178 0.33 -0.45 -6.99
C GLU A 178 1.03 -0.14 -8.32
N ASN A 179 0.90 1.08 -8.83
CA ASN A 179 1.37 1.46 -10.16
C ASN A 179 2.10 2.80 -10.16
N LEU A 180 2.94 3.04 -11.17
CA LEU A 180 3.65 4.30 -11.36
C LEU A 180 2.69 5.49 -11.48
N GLN A 181 1.61 5.36 -12.26
CA GLN A 181 0.61 6.42 -12.41
C GLN A 181 -0.01 6.85 -11.07
N GLN A 182 -0.26 5.88 -10.18
CA GLN A 182 -0.79 6.16 -8.84
C GLN A 182 0.24 6.89 -7.98
N LEU A 183 1.54 6.59 -8.13
CA LEU A 183 2.60 7.31 -7.46
C LEU A 183 2.68 8.77 -7.93
N VAL A 184 2.70 9.00 -9.25
CA VAL A 184 2.80 10.35 -9.85
C VAL A 184 1.59 11.22 -9.49
N THR A 185 0.41 10.62 -9.36
CA THR A 185 -0.82 11.32 -8.96
C THR A 185 -0.94 11.51 -7.45
N SER A 186 -0.17 10.76 -6.65
CA SER A 186 -0.24 10.82 -5.18
C SER A 186 0.55 12.00 -4.62
N ASP A 187 0.19 12.43 -3.41
CA ASP A 187 0.93 13.47 -2.65
C ASP A 187 2.27 12.95 -2.06
N ILE A 188 2.66 11.71 -2.37
CA ILE A 188 3.89 11.09 -1.86
C ILE A 188 5.03 11.42 -2.81
N GLY A 189 6.07 12.09 -2.31
CA GLY A 189 7.28 12.35 -3.09
C GLY A 189 8.08 11.08 -3.36
N TRP A 190 9.05 11.15 -4.25
CA TRP A 190 9.97 10.03 -4.50
C TRP A 190 11.42 10.46 -4.48
N ALA A 191 12.27 9.54 -4.03
CA ALA A 191 13.70 9.79 -3.90
C ALA A 191 14.52 8.64 -4.49
N LYS A 192 15.72 9.00 -4.95
CA LYS A 192 16.70 8.06 -5.49
C LYS A 192 18.08 8.40 -4.97
N VAL A 193 18.94 7.38 -4.86
CA VAL A 193 20.34 7.59 -4.51
C VAL A 193 21.01 8.42 -5.60
N TYR A 194 21.80 9.43 -5.20
CA TYR A 194 22.55 10.30 -6.10
C TYR A 194 23.59 9.49 -6.85
N PHE A 195 23.23 9.00 -8.04
CA PHE A 195 24.16 8.32 -8.92
C PHE A 195 23.71 8.31 -10.39
N GLY A 196 24.65 8.63 -11.29
CA GLY A 196 24.53 8.47 -12.74
C GLY A 196 24.67 7.00 -13.16
N GLY A 197 23.72 6.18 -12.74
CA GLY A 197 23.67 4.74 -13.03
C GLY A 197 22.99 4.43 -14.36
N VAL A 198 23.01 3.16 -14.75
CA VAL A 198 22.31 2.69 -15.95
C VAL A 198 20.82 3.04 -15.89
N GLN A 199 20.21 2.98 -14.70
CA GLN A 199 18.81 3.37 -14.51
C GLN A 199 18.52 4.85 -14.83
N SER A 200 19.42 5.80 -14.51
CA SER A 200 19.18 7.21 -14.86
C SER A 200 19.31 7.42 -16.36
N ALA A 201 20.30 6.78 -17.00
CA ALA A 201 20.46 6.82 -18.45
C ALA A 201 19.25 6.18 -19.19
N LEU A 202 18.71 5.08 -18.66
CA LEU A 202 17.50 4.44 -19.19
C LEU A 202 16.26 5.34 -19.03
N LEU A 203 16.14 6.06 -17.91
CA LEU A 203 15.06 7.04 -17.72
C LEU A 203 15.19 8.24 -18.67
N ASP A 204 16.41 8.66 -19.01
CA ASP A 204 16.63 9.73 -19.98
C ASP A 204 16.22 9.36 -21.41
N GLN A 205 16.25 8.06 -21.74
CA GLN A 205 15.82 7.54 -23.03
C GLN A 205 14.31 7.21 -23.08
N ALA A 206 13.63 7.20 -21.93
CA ALA A 206 12.22 6.86 -21.84
C ALA A 206 11.32 7.97 -22.42
N HIS A 207 10.34 7.59 -23.23
CA HIS A 207 9.37 8.50 -23.84
C HIS A 207 8.01 8.51 -23.14
N ASP A 208 7.84 7.65 -22.12
CA ASP A 208 6.59 7.55 -21.37
C ASP A 208 6.41 8.80 -20.48
N PRO A 209 5.27 9.52 -20.57
CA PRO A 209 5.01 10.69 -19.73
C PRO A 209 5.13 10.42 -18.23
N ASP A 210 4.75 9.23 -17.75
CA ASP A 210 4.83 8.89 -16.32
C ASP A 210 6.29 8.73 -15.86
N LEU A 211 7.16 8.19 -16.72
CA LEU A 211 8.60 8.06 -16.46
C LEU A 211 9.32 9.42 -16.55
N ILE A 212 8.88 10.30 -17.44
CA ILE A 212 9.39 11.68 -17.53
C ILE A 212 9.02 12.45 -16.25
N ALA A 213 7.76 12.34 -15.79
CA ALA A 213 7.32 12.94 -14.53
C ALA A 213 8.12 12.38 -13.34
N LEU A 214 8.34 11.06 -13.31
CA LEU A 214 9.19 10.41 -12.32
C LEU A 214 10.60 11.01 -12.34
N ARG A 215 11.22 11.18 -13.51
CA ARG A 215 12.55 11.78 -13.67
C ARG A 215 12.64 13.22 -13.17
N GLU A 216 11.65 14.05 -13.46
CA GLU A 216 11.68 15.47 -13.10
C GLU A 216 11.42 15.69 -11.60
N GLY A 217 10.66 14.80 -10.95
CA GLY A 217 10.34 14.90 -9.53
C GLY A 217 11.35 14.23 -8.57
N VAL A 218 12.46 13.69 -9.06
CA VAL A 218 13.40 12.91 -8.23
C VAL A 218 14.10 13.79 -7.19
N GLN A 219 13.92 13.42 -5.92
CA GLN A 219 14.76 13.94 -4.85
C GLN A 219 16.00 13.07 -4.68
N TRP A 220 17.18 13.66 -4.82
CA TRP A 220 18.42 12.93 -4.63
C TRP A 220 18.77 12.78 -3.15
N ARG A 221 19.26 11.59 -2.77
CA ARG A 221 19.72 11.25 -1.41
C ARG A 221 21.03 10.49 -1.47
N ASP A 222 21.77 10.45 -0.38
CA ASP A 222 23.11 9.84 -0.36
C ASP A 222 23.11 8.31 -0.19
N SER A 223 22.04 7.72 0.36
CA SER A 223 22.01 6.28 0.65
C SER A 223 20.62 5.65 0.54
N LEU A 224 20.56 4.42 0.00
CA LEU A 224 19.32 3.65 -0.12
C LEU A 224 18.72 3.36 1.26
N SER A 225 19.55 3.11 2.28
CA SER A 225 19.07 2.89 3.64
C SER A 225 18.38 4.10 4.25
N GLY A 226 18.87 5.31 3.98
CA GLY A 226 18.22 6.54 4.44
C GLY A 226 16.86 6.73 3.76
N ILE A 227 16.81 6.47 2.44
CA ILE A 227 15.55 6.52 1.69
C ILE A 227 14.54 5.51 2.22
N LEU A 228 14.94 4.24 2.43
CA LEU A 228 14.06 3.20 2.95
C LEU A 228 13.51 3.55 4.33
N GLN A 229 14.28 4.26 5.16
CA GLN A 229 13.77 4.76 6.43
C GLN A 229 12.66 5.82 6.24
N GLU A 230 12.86 6.79 5.34
CA GLU A 230 11.83 7.79 4.97
C GLU A 230 10.59 7.12 4.33
N VAL A 231 10.78 6.01 3.60
CA VAL A 231 9.68 5.19 3.02
C VAL A 231 8.88 4.49 4.12
N VAL A 232 9.55 3.93 5.13
CA VAL A 232 8.89 3.30 6.29
C VAL A 232 8.08 4.33 7.10
N GLU A 233 8.59 5.55 7.24
CA GLU A 233 7.87 6.66 7.88
C GLU A 233 6.63 7.10 7.06
N GLY A 234 6.64 6.78 5.77
CA GLY A 234 5.55 7.02 4.83
C GLY A 234 5.58 8.40 4.21
N GLN A 235 6.78 8.96 4.06
CA GLN A 235 7.00 10.28 3.47
C GLN A 235 7.33 10.20 1.98
N LEU A 236 8.00 9.13 1.56
CA LEU A 236 8.53 8.97 0.20
C LEU A 236 8.34 7.57 -0.35
N ALA A 237 8.47 7.44 -1.67
CA ALA A 237 8.69 6.19 -2.38
C ALA A 237 10.09 6.16 -3.02
N THR A 238 10.57 4.98 -3.39
CA THR A 238 11.84 4.83 -4.11
C THR A 238 11.76 3.68 -5.10
N TRP A 239 12.69 3.60 -6.04
CA TRP A 239 12.84 2.45 -6.92
C TRP A 239 14.32 2.17 -7.13
N ASP A 240 14.67 0.90 -7.05
CA ASP A 240 16.04 0.41 -7.20
C ASP A 240 16.03 -1.09 -7.54
N ASN A 241 17.21 -1.70 -7.70
CA ASN A 241 17.38 -3.13 -8.00
C ASN A 241 16.57 -4.00 -7.04
N GLY A 242 15.71 -4.87 -7.60
CA GLY A 242 14.83 -5.72 -6.81
C GLY A 242 15.59 -6.61 -5.84
N ILE A 243 16.70 -7.22 -6.28
CA ILE A 243 17.49 -8.13 -5.43
C ILE A 243 18.14 -7.37 -4.27
N THR A 244 18.86 -6.30 -4.56
CA THR A 244 19.57 -5.50 -3.55
C THR A 244 18.60 -4.87 -2.55
N THR A 245 17.45 -4.38 -3.04
CA THR A 245 16.44 -3.74 -2.21
C THR A 245 15.74 -4.74 -1.29
N ARG A 246 15.36 -5.92 -1.80
CA ARG A 246 14.75 -6.99 -0.99
C ARG A 246 15.71 -7.50 0.08
N LEU A 247 16.98 -7.69 -0.25
CA LEU A 247 18.00 -8.10 0.72
C LEU A 247 18.19 -7.05 1.83
N LEU A 248 18.22 -5.76 1.45
CA LEU A 248 18.36 -4.67 2.42
C LEU A 248 17.12 -4.57 3.32
N VAL A 249 15.93 -4.74 2.77
CA VAL A 249 14.68 -4.78 3.55
C VAL A 249 14.66 -5.99 4.47
N ALA A 250 14.99 -7.19 3.98
CA ALA A 250 15.04 -8.41 4.78
C ALA A 250 16.00 -8.29 5.98
N SER A 251 17.14 -7.61 5.78
CA SER A 251 18.18 -7.46 6.81
C SER A 251 17.92 -6.37 7.86
N LYS A 252 17.22 -5.27 7.51
CA LYS A 252 17.10 -4.09 8.39
C LYS A 252 15.68 -3.55 8.59
N PHE A 253 14.77 -3.83 7.66
CA PHE A 253 13.43 -3.25 7.62
C PHE A 253 12.36 -4.34 7.66
N THR A 254 12.59 -5.35 8.47
CA THR A 254 11.64 -6.43 8.78
C THR A 254 11.19 -6.33 10.23
N ASP A 255 9.91 -6.61 10.46
CA ASP A 255 9.34 -6.73 11.81
C ASP A 255 9.84 -8.01 12.50
N THR A 256 9.61 -8.12 13.80
CA THR A 256 9.86 -9.32 14.63
C THR A 256 9.21 -10.60 14.09
N ALA A 257 8.17 -10.47 13.27
CA ALA A 257 7.50 -11.57 12.57
C ALA A 257 8.10 -11.90 11.18
N GLY A 258 9.18 -11.21 10.77
CA GLY A 258 9.82 -11.38 9.46
C GLY A 258 9.10 -10.68 8.29
N GLN A 259 8.08 -9.87 8.57
CA GLN A 259 7.32 -9.15 7.54
C GLN A 259 8.02 -7.82 7.17
N PRO A 260 8.09 -7.44 5.88
CA PRO A 260 8.69 -6.19 5.48
C PRO A 260 7.88 -4.99 5.99
N LEU A 261 8.57 -3.94 6.42
CA LEU A 261 7.98 -2.66 6.86
C LEU A 261 7.62 -1.74 5.69
N VAL A 262 7.96 -2.15 4.47
CA VAL A 262 7.65 -1.47 3.20
C VAL A 262 6.75 -2.35 2.35
N HIS A 263 6.12 -1.75 1.33
CA HIS A 263 5.30 -2.44 0.36
C HIS A 263 5.99 -2.47 -1.00
N PHE A 264 6.12 -3.67 -1.57
CA PHE A 264 6.60 -3.91 -2.92
C PHE A 264 5.39 -4.13 -3.85
N PRO A 265 5.06 -3.16 -4.72
CA PRO A 265 4.07 -3.34 -5.76
C PRO A 265 4.54 -4.42 -6.75
N ASN A 266 3.60 -5.16 -7.34
CA ASN A 266 3.87 -6.06 -8.46
C ASN A 266 4.06 -5.28 -9.77
N PHE A 267 4.97 -4.29 -9.75
CA PHE A 267 5.28 -3.42 -10.87
C PHE A 267 6.79 -3.35 -11.05
N HIS A 268 7.24 -3.75 -12.23
CA HIS A 268 8.64 -3.74 -12.64
C HIS A 268 8.86 -2.57 -13.61
N LEU A 269 9.71 -1.62 -13.22
CA LEU A 269 9.97 -0.41 -13.99
C LEU A 269 10.87 -0.67 -15.19
N LEU A 270 12.06 -1.20 -14.92
CA LEU A 270 13.10 -1.41 -15.91
C LEU A 270 13.68 -2.80 -15.71
N GLN A 271 13.87 -3.54 -16.80
CA GLN A 271 14.53 -4.83 -16.74
C GLN A 271 16.04 -4.63 -16.88
N GLU A 272 16.79 -5.19 -15.94
CA GLU A 272 18.23 -5.07 -15.84
C GLU A 272 18.91 -6.42 -16.04
N ARG A 273 20.09 -6.36 -16.67
CA ARG A 273 20.90 -7.54 -16.95
C ARG A 273 22.17 -7.42 -16.14
N ILE A 274 22.36 -8.33 -15.19
CA ILE A 274 23.58 -8.36 -14.38
C ILE A 274 24.61 -9.24 -15.11
N ALA A 275 25.78 -8.66 -15.37
CA ALA A 275 26.89 -9.32 -16.02
C ALA A 275 28.21 -8.78 -15.45
N TRP A 276 29.24 -9.61 -15.40
CA TRP A 276 30.54 -9.20 -14.88
C TRP A 276 31.38 -8.57 -15.99
N PRO A 277 31.93 -7.36 -15.79
CA PRO A 277 32.86 -6.78 -16.73
C PRO A 277 34.22 -7.49 -16.65
N LEU A 278 34.82 -7.61 -17.82
CA LEU A 278 36.08 -8.24 -18.15
C LEU A 278 36.89 -7.23 -18.96
N GLN A 279 38.21 -7.34 -18.91
CA GLN A 279 39.05 -6.59 -19.83
C GLN A 279 38.69 -6.90 -21.28
N GLN A 280 38.83 -5.89 -22.14
CA GLN A 280 38.52 -6.02 -23.56
C GLN A 280 39.36 -7.12 -24.20
N HIS A 281 38.73 -7.99 -24.99
CA HIS A 281 39.35 -9.15 -25.65
C HIS A 281 39.94 -10.19 -24.69
N ALA A 282 39.44 -10.30 -23.46
CA ALA A 282 39.92 -11.27 -22.47
C ALA A 282 39.94 -12.72 -23.01
N PRO A 283 41.09 -13.41 -23.00
CA PRO A 283 41.24 -14.75 -23.60
C PRO A 283 40.44 -15.84 -22.86
N TYR A 284 40.11 -15.60 -21.58
CA TYR A 284 39.33 -16.53 -20.75
C TYR A 284 37.82 -16.33 -20.84
N LYS A 285 37.32 -15.28 -21.51
CA LYS A 285 35.88 -14.96 -21.65
C LYS A 285 35.06 -16.18 -22.09
N ARG A 286 35.51 -16.86 -23.14
CA ARG A 286 34.81 -18.05 -23.68
C ARG A 286 34.65 -19.18 -22.66
N ARG A 287 35.67 -19.41 -21.83
CA ARG A 287 35.62 -20.47 -20.80
C ARG A 287 34.75 -20.05 -19.63
N LEU A 288 34.80 -18.78 -19.24
CA LEU A 288 33.95 -18.21 -18.20
C LEU A 288 32.47 -18.28 -18.59
N ASP A 289 32.13 -17.88 -19.81
CA ASP A 289 30.76 -17.93 -20.32
C ASP A 289 30.20 -19.36 -20.31
N GLN A 290 31.00 -20.35 -20.70
CA GLN A 290 30.59 -21.77 -20.63
C GLN A 290 30.32 -22.24 -19.20
N LEU A 291 31.11 -21.79 -18.23
CA LEU A 291 30.88 -22.13 -16.82
C LEU A 291 29.61 -21.44 -16.29
N ILE A 292 29.40 -20.17 -16.65
CA ILE A 292 28.19 -19.44 -16.30
C ILE A 292 26.95 -20.15 -16.86
N ASP A 293 26.98 -20.54 -18.14
CA ASP A 293 25.88 -21.28 -18.77
C ASP A 293 25.60 -22.61 -18.04
N GLN A 294 26.64 -23.33 -17.59
CA GLN A 294 26.47 -24.56 -16.82
C GLN A 294 25.85 -24.31 -15.44
N VAL A 295 26.28 -23.25 -14.74
CA VAL A 295 25.75 -22.88 -13.41
C VAL A 295 24.30 -22.43 -13.51
N VAL A 296 23.96 -21.61 -14.50
CA VAL A 296 22.59 -21.15 -14.76
C VAL A 296 21.72 -22.34 -15.20
N GLY A 297 22.20 -23.16 -16.14
CA GLY A 297 21.48 -24.35 -16.62
C GLY A 297 21.28 -25.44 -15.55
N ALA A 298 22.12 -25.49 -14.53
CA ALA A 298 21.95 -26.37 -13.37
C ALA A 298 20.95 -25.83 -12.32
N GLY A 299 20.42 -24.61 -12.50
CA GLY A 299 19.50 -23.96 -11.55
C GLY A 299 20.19 -23.49 -10.26
N LEU A 300 21.52 -23.48 -10.20
CA LEU A 300 22.25 -23.05 -9.00
C LEU A 300 22.01 -21.56 -8.69
N MET A 301 21.88 -20.74 -9.73
CA MET A 301 21.61 -19.31 -9.57
C MET A 301 20.24 -19.06 -8.92
N GLU A 302 19.19 -19.75 -9.38
CA GLU A 302 17.85 -19.65 -8.79
C GLU A 302 17.85 -20.06 -7.33
N LYS A 303 18.53 -21.17 -7.00
CA LYS A 303 18.68 -21.65 -5.64
C LYS A 303 19.41 -20.66 -4.73
N TRP A 304 20.45 -19.98 -5.23
CA TRP A 304 21.16 -18.96 -4.44
C TRP A 304 20.32 -17.72 -4.20
N LEU A 305 19.50 -17.32 -5.17
CA LEU A 305 18.57 -16.20 -5.03
C LEU A 305 17.37 -16.55 -4.14
N GLU A 306 16.93 -17.81 -4.10
CA GLU A 306 15.83 -18.26 -3.25
C GLU A 306 16.14 -18.12 -1.76
N VAL A 307 17.40 -18.30 -1.35
CA VAL A 307 17.86 -18.08 0.04
C VAL A 307 17.71 -16.61 0.47
N SER A 308 17.56 -15.69 -0.49
CA SER A 308 17.39 -14.25 -0.24
C SER A 308 15.94 -13.75 -0.33
N ARG A 309 14.97 -14.61 -0.65
CA ARG A 309 13.53 -14.30 -0.65
C ARG A 309 12.88 -14.60 0.70
#